data_AF-A0A8J3PXK2-F1
#
_entry.id   AF-A0A8J3PXK2-F1
#
_cell.length_a   1.000
_cell.length_b   1.000
_cell.length_c   1.000
_cell.angle_alpha   90.00
_cell.angle_beta   90.00
_cell.angle_gamma   90.00
#
_symmetry.space_group_name_H-M   'P 1'
#
loop_
_entity.id
_entity.type
_entity.pdbx_description
1 polymer ?
#
loop_
_entity_poly.entity_id
_entity_poly.type
_entity_poly.pdbx_seq_one_letter_code
_entity_poly.pdbx_strand_id
1 'polypeptide(L)'
;MAGHELIDRHLQALAVRLPQSVVEELADGLMTSYEEQLERLGDPEKAAKAALADFGDADTITTAFVRLSPGRTTAIRLLVIGPLVGLSWGAALVTGHAWAWSIPLPARLAFGVALSVAVFMLVLAIRERRHYQAVRLAALGGAASVIVLDSAILGTVASLVPPPSVLLLLALTASIVRILLVVRAVPAMIRHP
;
A
#
# COMPACT_ATOMS: atom_id res chain seq x y z
N MET A 1 -35.89 -5.87 19.53
CA MET A 1 -34.47 -5.53 19.80
C MET A 1 -33.47 -6.39 19.02
N ALA A 2 -33.79 -7.63 18.62
CA ALA A 2 -32.85 -8.51 17.88
C ALA A 2 -32.33 -7.97 16.51
N GLY A 3 -33.09 -7.11 15.82
CA GLY A 3 -32.64 -6.52 14.54
C GLY A 3 -31.43 -5.60 14.68
N HIS A 4 -31.33 -4.84 15.78
CA HIS A 4 -30.18 -3.99 16.07
C HIS A 4 -28.93 -4.82 16.41
N GLU A 5 -29.05 -5.91 17.17
CA GLU A 5 -27.90 -6.75 17.52
C GLU A 5 -27.20 -7.38 16.31
N LEU A 6 -27.96 -7.71 15.24
CA LEU A 6 -27.40 -8.24 14.00
C LEU A 6 -26.58 -7.17 13.25
N ILE A 7 -27.12 -5.95 13.17
CA ILE A 7 -26.47 -4.79 12.54
C ILE A 7 -25.21 -4.41 13.34
N ASP A 8 -25.32 -4.31 14.67
CA ASP A 8 -24.19 -3.97 15.56
C ASP A 8 -23.04 -4.97 15.43
N ARG A 9 -23.35 -6.27 15.38
CA ARG A 9 -22.33 -7.32 15.19
C ARG A 9 -21.64 -7.19 13.82
N HIS A 10 -22.39 -6.86 12.78
CA HIS A 10 -21.84 -6.64 11.45
C HIS A 10 -20.90 -5.42 11.43
N LEU A 11 -21.32 -4.30 12.02
CA LEU A 11 -20.51 -3.08 12.12
C LEU A 11 -19.26 -3.29 12.99
N GLN A 12 -19.35 -4.05 14.08
CA GLN A 12 -18.18 -4.43 14.88
C GLN A 12 -17.17 -5.25 14.08
N ALA A 13 -17.63 -6.18 13.24
CA ALA A 13 -16.74 -6.95 12.37
C ALA A 13 -16.04 -6.07 11.33
N LEU A 14 -16.74 -5.06 10.78
CA LEU A 14 -16.16 -4.07 9.88
C LEU A 14 -15.19 -3.13 10.59
N ALA A 15 -15.49 -2.69 11.82
CA ALA A 15 -14.67 -1.78 12.61
C ALA A 15 -13.25 -2.31 12.90
N VAL A 16 -13.10 -3.63 13.00
CA VAL A 16 -11.78 -4.28 13.18
C VAL A 16 -10.91 -4.20 11.92
N ARG A 17 -11.53 -4.05 10.75
CA ARG A 17 -10.89 -4.28 9.43
C ARG A 17 -10.75 -3.01 8.61
N LEU A 18 -11.71 -2.11 8.79
CA LEU A 18 -11.85 -0.88 8.06
C LEU A 18 -11.56 0.34 8.94
N PRO A 19 -11.26 1.47 8.32
CA PRO A 19 -11.11 2.74 9.01
C PRO A 19 -12.42 3.21 9.59
N GLN A 20 -12.36 3.88 10.74
CA GLN A 20 -13.55 4.33 11.47
C GLN A 20 -14.48 5.21 10.61
N SER A 21 -13.94 6.17 9.86
CA SER A 21 -14.76 7.04 9.00
C SER A 21 -15.52 6.28 7.90
N VAL A 22 -14.95 5.18 7.40
CA VAL A 22 -15.63 4.32 6.42
C VAL A 22 -16.72 3.50 7.12
N VAL A 23 -16.47 3.04 8.34
CA VAL A 23 -17.45 2.27 9.13
C VAL A 23 -18.64 3.14 9.52
N GLU A 24 -18.41 4.41 9.86
CA GLU A 24 -19.47 5.39 10.14
C GLU A 24 -20.36 5.62 8.90
N GLU A 25 -19.77 5.86 7.73
CA GLU A 25 -20.53 5.98 6.47
C GLU A 25 -21.31 4.70 6.14
N LEU A 26 -20.70 3.52 6.34
CA LEU A 26 -21.38 2.25 6.13
C LEU A 26 -22.51 2.03 7.15
N ALA A 27 -22.36 2.49 8.39
CA ALA A 27 -23.38 2.42 9.41
C ALA A 27 -24.60 3.27 9.04
N ASP A 28 -24.36 4.51 8.58
CA ASP A 28 -25.43 5.42 8.16
C ASP A 28 -26.20 4.87 6.94
N GLY A 29 -25.47 4.35 5.94
CA GLY A 29 -26.07 3.69 4.77
C GLY A 29 -26.86 2.43 5.14
N LEU A 30 -26.35 1.62 6.06
CA LEU A 30 -27.02 0.41 6.54
C LEU A 30 -28.27 0.74 7.38
N MET A 31 -28.22 1.80 8.19
CA MET A 31 -29.38 2.26 8.96
C MET A 31 -30.50 2.77 8.05
N THR A 32 -30.14 3.54 7.02
CA THR A 32 -31.09 4.02 6.00
C THR A 32 -31.78 2.84 5.31
N SER A 33 -31.01 1.84 4.88
CA SER A 33 -31.56 0.62 4.27
C SER A 33 -32.47 -0.16 5.23
N TYR A 34 -32.07 -0.27 6.50
CA TYR A 34 -32.88 -0.92 7.54
C TYR A 34 -34.23 -0.22 7.74
N GLU A 35 -34.24 1.11 7.81
CA GLU A 35 -35.48 1.90 7.96
C GLU A 35 -36.44 1.68 6.79
N GLU A 36 -35.93 1.71 5.54
CA GLU A 36 -36.74 1.42 4.36
C GLU A 36 -37.32 -0.01 4.38
N GLN A 37 -36.53 -1.00 4.80
CA GLN A 37 -36.98 -2.39 4.91
C GLN A 37 -37.96 -2.58 6.07
N LEU A 38 -37.81 -1.82 7.15
CA LEU A 38 -38.72 -1.84 8.29
C LEU A 38 -40.11 -1.32 7.90
N GLU A 39 -40.17 -0.23 7.14
CA GLU A 39 -41.42 0.30 6.60
C GLU A 39 -42.12 -0.71 5.67
N ARG A 40 -41.36 -1.45 4.87
CA ARG A 40 -41.91 -2.44 3.93
C ARG A 40 -42.36 -3.75 4.58
N LEU A 41 -41.59 -4.26 5.53
CA LEU A 41 -41.77 -5.61 6.07
C LEU A 41 -42.51 -5.63 7.41
N GLY A 42 -42.51 -4.51 8.15
CA GLY A 42 -43.16 -4.38 9.46
C GLY A 42 -42.56 -5.26 10.57
N ASP A 43 -41.44 -5.94 10.30
CA ASP A 43 -40.77 -6.88 11.19
C ASP A 43 -39.28 -6.50 11.30
N PRO A 44 -38.81 -6.05 12.48
CA PRO A 44 -37.42 -5.64 12.69
C PRO A 44 -36.38 -6.70 12.37
N GLU A 45 -36.66 -7.97 12.59
CA GLU A 45 -35.69 -9.03 12.33
C GLU A 45 -35.58 -9.32 10.83
N LYS A 46 -36.73 -9.32 10.12
CA LYS A 46 -36.74 -9.47 8.66
C LYS A 46 -36.13 -8.26 7.97
N ALA A 47 -36.39 -7.05 8.48
CA ALA A 47 -35.80 -5.81 7.97
C ALA A 47 -34.27 -5.83 8.10
N ALA A 48 -33.73 -6.20 9.27
CA ALA A 48 -32.29 -6.31 9.47
C ALA A 48 -31.65 -7.37 8.55
N LYS A 49 -32.30 -8.53 8.38
CA LYS A 49 -31.79 -9.57 7.46
C LYS A 49 -31.83 -9.12 5.99
N ALA A 50 -32.90 -8.44 5.59
CA ALA A 50 -33.04 -7.92 4.23
C ALA A 50 -31.99 -6.83 3.95
N ALA A 51 -31.83 -5.86 4.86
CA ALA A 51 -30.82 -4.81 4.74
C ALA A 51 -29.40 -5.39 4.66
N LEU A 52 -29.05 -6.36 5.52
CA LEU A 52 -27.74 -7.02 5.47
C LEU A 52 -27.54 -7.87 4.21
N ALA A 53 -28.60 -8.50 3.67
CA ALA A 53 -28.53 -9.24 2.42
C ALA A 53 -28.24 -8.33 1.22
N ASP A 54 -28.84 -7.13 1.21
CA ASP A 54 -28.60 -6.10 0.19
C ASP A 54 -27.21 -5.47 0.32
N PHE A 55 -26.73 -5.27 1.56
CA PHE A 55 -25.45 -4.62 1.85
C PHE A 55 -24.24 -5.55 1.62
N GLY A 56 -24.42 -6.85 1.83
CA GLY A 56 -23.38 -7.87 1.69
C GLY A 56 -22.63 -8.17 2.99
N ASP A 57 -21.80 -9.21 2.97
CA ASP A 57 -21.04 -9.64 4.15
C ASP A 57 -19.76 -8.80 4.38
N ALA A 58 -19.27 -8.83 5.63
CA ALA A 58 -18.13 -8.02 6.04
C ALA A 58 -16.82 -8.40 5.32
N ASP A 59 -16.63 -9.64 4.89
CA ASP A 59 -15.45 -10.06 4.13
C ASP A 59 -15.49 -9.50 2.70
N THR A 60 -16.65 -9.54 2.06
CA THR A 60 -16.88 -9.01 0.71
C THR A 60 -16.64 -7.50 0.68
N ILE A 61 -17.25 -6.76 1.62
CA ILE A 61 -17.06 -5.31 1.75
C ILE A 61 -15.58 -4.99 1.98
N THR A 62 -14.96 -5.62 2.99
CA THR A 62 -13.54 -5.39 3.31
C THR A 62 -12.63 -5.67 2.12
N THR A 63 -12.86 -6.77 1.41
CA THR A 63 -12.05 -7.17 0.25
C THR A 63 -12.17 -6.14 -0.88
N ALA A 64 -13.35 -5.58 -1.10
CA ALA A 64 -13.57 -4.53 -2.10
C ALA A 64 -12.77 -3.26 -1.76
N PHE A 65 -12.83 -2.79 -0.51
CA PHE A 65 -12.06 -1.63 -0.04
C PHE A 65 -10.55 -1.86 -0.15
N VAL A 66 -10.05 -3.02 0.31
CA VAL A 66 -8.63 -3.36 0.20
C VAL A 66 -8.18 -3.43 -1.26
N ARG A 67 -9.00 -4.00 -2.14
CA ARG A 67 -8.70 -4.12 -3.58
C ARG A 67 -8.51 -2.75 -4.23
N LEU A 68 -9.31 -1.77 -3.84
CA LEU A 68 -9.28 -0.40 -4.37
C LEU A 68 -8.32 0.53 -3.61
N SER A 69 -7.67 0.05 -2.55
CA SER A 69 -6.81 0.87 -1.71
C SER A 69 -5.66 1.52 -2.52
N PRO A 70 -5.38 2.82 -2.29
CA PRO A 70 -4.23 3.49 -2.89
C PRO A 70 -2.90 2.81 -2.55
N GLY A 71 -2.81 2.24 -1.34
CA GLY A 71 -1.63 1.51 -0.87
C GLY A 71 -1.29 0.30 -1.75
N ARG A 72 -2.29 -0.53 -2.07
CA ARG A 72 -2.09 -1.71 -2.92
C ARG A 72 -1.70 -1.34 -4.35
N THR A 73 -2.35 -0.32 -4.92
CA THR A 73 -2.01 0.18 -6.26
C THR A 73 -0.57 0.72 -6.31
N THR A 74 -0.17 1.46 -5.28
CA THR A 74 1.21 1.96 -5.15
C THR A 74 2.21 0.83 -5.01
N ALA A 75 1.90 -0.18 -4.20
CA ALA A 75 2.77 -1.34 -4.01
C ALA A 75 3.02 -2.11 -5.31
N ILE A 76 1.95 -2.35 -6.10
CA ILE A 76 2.06 -2.98 -7.42
C ILE A 76 2.97 -2.16 -8.34
N ARG A 77 2.73 -0.84 -8.44
CA ARG A 77 3.55 0.05 -9.29
C ARG A 77 5.02 -0.01 -8.90
N LEU A 78 5.34 0.05 -7.60
CA LEU A 78 6.72 0.02 -7.12
C LEU A 78 7.40 -1.33 -7.38
N LEU A 79 6.69 -2.46 -7.21
CA LEU A 79 7.24 -3.78 -7.55
C LEU A 79 7.47 -3.96 -9.05
N VAL A 80 6.63 -3.36 -9.91
CA VAL A 80 6.81 -3.42 -11.37
C VAL A 80 7.95 -2.52 -11.84
N ILE A 81 8.06 -1.32 -11.28
CA ILE A 81 9.12 -0.36 -11.64
C ILE A 81 10.48 -0.79 -11.06
N GLY A 82 10.48 -1.49 -9.92
CA GLY A 82 11.68 -1.94 -9.21
C GLY A 82 12.70 -2.64 -10.11
N PRO A 83 12.34 -3.71 -10.84
CA PRO A 83 13.24 -4.41 -11.76
C PRO A 83 13.80 -3.52 -12.87
N LEU A 84 13.01 -2.60 -13.43
CA LEU A 84 13.49 -1.68 -14.48
C LEU A 84 14.59 -0.75 -13.95
N VAL A 85 14.38 -0.19 -12.76
CA VAL A 85 15.39 0.63 -12.08
C VAL A 85 16.61 -0.23 -11.70
N GLY A 86 16.39 -1.45 -11.22
CA GLY A 86 17.46 -2.40 -10.90
C GLY A 86 18.32 -2.78 -12.11
N LEU A 87 17.72 -3.01 -13.27
CA LEU A 87 18.44 -3.27 -14.53
C LEU A 87 19.26 -2.06 -14.96
N SER A 88 18.71 -0.84 -14.83
CA SER A 88 19.44 0.38 -15.16
C SER A 88 20.67 0.58 -14.26
N TRP A 89 20.53 0.33 -12.95
CA TRP A 89 21.65 0.34 -12.01
C TRP A 89 22.63 -0.79 -12.28
N GLY A 90 22.15 -2.00 -12.58
CA GLY A 90 22.99 -3.14 -12.91
C GLY A 90 23.90 -2.85 -14.11
N ALA A 91 23.34 -2.29 -15.19
CA ALA A 91 24.11 -1.90 -16.37
C ALA A 91 25.13 -0.78 -16.04
N ALA A 92 24.73 0.24 -15.27
CA ALA A 92 25.63 1.32 -14.87
C ALA A 92 26.79 0.84 -13.97
N LEU A 93 26.50 -0.04 -13.00
CA LEU A 93 27.49 -0.59 -12.08
C LEU A 93 28.44 -1.56 -12.78
N VAL A 94 27.94 -2.36 -13.72
CA VAL A 94 28.78 -3.28 -14.49
C VAL A 94 29.74 -2.52 -15.40
N THR A 95 29.24 -1.53 -16.14
CA THR A 95 30.09 -0.70 -17.00
C THR A 95 31.07 0.17 -16.19
N GLY A 96 30.64 0.66 -15.02
CA GLY A 96 31.48 1.41 -14.09
C GLY A 96 32.45 0.58 -13.25
N HIS A 97 32.55 -0.73 -13.49
CA HIS A 97 33.42 -1.65 -12.75
C HIS A 97 33.25 -1.54 -11.22
N ALA A 98 32.00 -1.48 -10.75
CA ALA A 98 31.69 -1.20 -9.34
C ALA A 98 32.27 -2.24 -8.36
N TRP A 99 32.68 -3.42 -8.82
CA TRP A 99 33.41 -4.42 -8.03
C TRP A 99 34.79 -3.92 -7.58
N ALA A 100 35.38 -2.95 -8.28
CA ALA A 100 36.63 -2.31 -7.87
C ALA A 100 36.41 -1.24 -6.78
N TRP A 101 35.17 -0.85 -6.49
CA TRP A 101 34.86 0.15 -5.47
C TRP A 101 35.02 -0.46 -4.07
N SER A 102 35.78 0.22 -3.22
CA SER A 102 36.01 -0.13 -1.82
C SER A 102 34.80 0.23 -0.93
N ILE A 103 33.63 -0.34 -1.24
CA ILE A 103 32.42 -0.23 -0.40
C ILE A 103 32.56 -1.21 0.77
N PRO A 104 32.45 -0.74 2.03
CA PRO A 104 32.56 -1.60 3.20
C PRO A 104 31.44 -2.65 3.23
N LEU A 105 31.75 -3.88 3.64
CA LEU A 105 30.80 -5.00 3.70
C LEU A 105 29.51 -4.67 4.48
N PRO A 106 29.55 -4.00 5.64
CA PRO A 106 28.34 -3.60 6.35
C PRO A 106 27.38 -2.76 5.52
N ALA A 107 27.88 -1.86 4.67
CA ALA A 107 27.04 -1.03 3.80
C ALA A 107 26.34 -1.88 2.73
N ARG A 108 27.03 -2.86 2.15
CA ARG A 108 26.45 -3.80 1.18
C ARG A 108 25.34 -4.65 1.81
N LEU A 109 25.57 -5.16 3.02
CA LEU A 109 24.57 -5.94 3.76
C LEU A 109 23.37 -5.08 4.15
N ALA A 110 23.61 -3.87 4.67
CA ALA A 110 22.54 -2.94 5.03
C ALA A 110 21.66 -2.61 3.81
N PHE A 111 22.26 -2.37 2.65
CA PHE A 111 21.53 -2.15 1.40
C PHE A 111 20.69 -3.36 0.99
N GLY A 112 21.26 -4.57 1.02
CA GLY A 112 20.55 -5.81 0.71
C GLY A 112 19.38 -6.08 1.66
N VAL A 113 19.57 -5.82 2.97
CA VAL A 113 18.51 -5.94 3.98
C VAL A 113 17.41 -4.91 3.73
N ALA A 114 17.76 -3.65 3.51
CA ALA A 114 16.78 -2.59 3.22
C ALA A 114 15.96 -2.90 1.96
N LEU A 115 16.59 -3.41 0.89
CA LEU A 115 15.89 -3.87 -0.30
C LEU A 115 14.95 -5.04 -0.01
N SER A 116 15.40 -6.01 0.77
CA SER A 116 14.58 -7.18 1.15
C SER A 116 13.36 -6.77 1.97
N VAL A 117 13.53 -5.86 2.93
CA VAL A 117 12.45 -5.28 3.72
C VAL A 117 11.48 -4.51 2.83
N ALA A 118 11.98 -3.70 1.90
CA ALA A 118 11.14 -2.98 0.96
C ALA A 118 10.25 -3.94 0.14
N VAL A 119 10.86 -4.96 -0.47
CA VAL A 119 10.13 -5.96 -1.26
C VAL A 119 9.12 -6.72 -0.40
N PHE A 120 9.52 -7.17 0.80
CA PHE A 120 8.64 -7.89 1.71
C PHE A 120 7.40 -7.05 2.08
N MET A 121 7.60 -5.79 2.45
CA MET A 121 6.52 -4.86 2.79
C MET A 121 5.58 -4.61 1.61
N LEU A 122 6.11 -4.41 0.40
CA LEU A 122 5.29 -4.21 -0.79
C LEU A 122 4.49 -5.47 -1.16
N VAL A 123 5.09 -6.66 -1.02
CA VAL A 123 4.38 -7.93 -1.23
C VAL A 123 3.30 -8.14 -0.19
N LEU A 124 3.57 -7.82 1.09
CA LEU A 124 2.59 -7.88 2.16
C LEU A 124 1.38 -6.98 1.86
N ALA A 125 1.62 -5.74 1.39
CA ALA A 125 0.56 -4.81 0.99
C ALA A 125 -0.33 -5.35 -0.15
N ILE A 126 0.20 -6.22 -1.02
CA ILE A 126 -0.56 -6.83 -2.12
C ILE A 126 -1.33 -8.07 -1.68
N ARG A 127 -0.73 -8.87 -0.78
CA ARG A 127 -1.29 -10.15 -0.33
C ARG A 127 -2.33 -10.00 0.75
N GLU A 128 -2.23 -8.96 1.58
CA GLU A 128 -3.20 -8.68 2.63
C GLU A 128 -4.56 -8.33 2.02
N ARG A 129 -5.63 -8.91 2.59
CA ARG A 129 -7.01 -8.75 2.11
C ARG A 129 -8.01 -8.45 3.21
N ARG A 130 -7.61 -8.64 4.47
CA ARG A 130 -8.52 -8.60 5.63
C ARG A 130 -8.42 -7.32 6.42
N HIS A 131 -7.29 -6.62 6.37
CA HIS A 131 -7.08 -5.42 7.18
C HIS A 131 -6.56 -4.28 6.30
N TYR A 132 -7.38 -3.24 6.16
CA TYR A 132 -7.02 -2.06 5.39
C TYR A 132 -5.79 -1.37 5.98
N GLN A 133 -5.73 -1.24 7.32
CA GLN A 133 -4.60 -0.60 8.00
C GLN A 133 -3.28 -1.32 7.76
N ALA A 134 -3.29 -2.67 7.73
CA ALA A 134 -2.10 -3.45 7.46
C ALA A 134 -1.58 -3.21 6.03
N VAL A 135 -2.48 -3.16 5.03
CA VAL A 135 -2.13 -2.80 3.64
C VAL A 135 -1.51 -1.40 3.59
N ARG A 136 -2.11 -0.43 4.29
CA ARG A 136 -1.64 0.96 4.33
C ARG A 136 -0.25 1.05 4.95
N LEU A 137 -0.04 0.46 6.12
CA LEU A 137 1.24 0.49 6.83
C LEU A 137 2.34 -0.24 6.04
N ALA A 138 2.02 -1.39 5.45
CA ALA A 138 2.97 -2.12 4.61
C ALA A 138 3.34 -1.33 3.35
N ALA A 139 2.36 -0.69 2.69
CA ALA A 139 2.64 0.16 1.53
C ALA A 139 3.50 1.38 1.88
N LEU A 140 3.21 2.07 2.99
CA LEU A 140 3.99 3.20 3.48
C LEU A 140 5.41 2.77 3.88
N GLY A 141 5.56 1.65 4.59
CA GLY A 141 6.87 1.11 4.97
C GLY A 141 7.71 0.70 3.77
N GLY A 142 7.11 0.04 2.79
CA GLY A 142 7.75 -0.30 1.52
C GLY A 142 8.17 0.95 0.74
N ALA A 143 7.28 1.92 0.61
CA ALA A 143 7.54 3.21 -0.03
C ALA A 143 8.70 3.99 0.63
N ALA A 144 8.68 4.11 1.96
CA ALA A 144 9.74 4.77 2.71
C ALA A 144 11.09 4.07 2.51
N SER A 145 11.11 2.74 2.54
CA SER A 145 12.32 1.95 2.30
C SER A 145 12.89 2.18 0.89
N VAL A 146 12.03 2.30 -0.13
CA VAL A 146 12.45 2.65 -1.50
C VAL A 146 13.09 4.03 -1.56
N ILE A 147 12.50 5.05 -0.91
CA ILE A 147 13.09 6.40 -0.86
C ILE A 147 14.48 6.37 -0.21
N VAL A 148 14.62 5.65 0.91
CA VAL A 148 15.90 5.53 1.63
C VAL A 148 16.95 4.87 0.74
N LEU A 149 16.60 3.78 0.06
CA LEU A 149 17.49 3.08 -0.87
C LEU A 149 17.93 4.00 -2.01
N ASP A 150 16.99 4.66 -2.69
CA ASP A 150 17.31 5.56 -3.80
C ASP A 150 18.18 6.73 -3.34
N SER A 151 17.84 7.35 -2.21
CA SER A 151 18.61 8.47 -1.67
C SER A 151 20.04 8.06 -1.29
N ALA A 152 20.22 6.86 -0.72
CA ALA A 152 21.53 6.35 -0.38
C ALA A 152 22.41 6.10 -1.62
N ILE A 153 21.84 5.53 -2.69
CA ILE A 153 22.59 5.32 -3.94
C ILE A 153 22.92 6.66 -4.59
N LEU A 154 21.95 7.58 -4.67
CA LEU A 154 22.15 8.92 -5.22
C LEU A 154 23.28 9.67 -4.48
N GLY A 155 23.27 9.63 -3.14
CA GLY A 155 24.32 10.24 -2.32
C GLY A 155 25.69 9.60 -2.53
N THR A 156 25.75 8.27 -2.65
CA THR A 156 27.00 7.54 -2.92
C THR A 156 27.58 7.92 -4.28
N VAL A 157 26.76 7.95 -5.33
CA VAL A 157 27.21 8.31 -6.67
C VAL A 157 27.60 9.77 -6.76
N ALA A 158 26.89 10.68 -6.10
CA ALA A 158 27.24 12.10 -6.07
C ALA A 158 28.62 12.36 -5.44
N SER A 159 29.10 11.46 -4.56
CA SER A 159 30.42 11.56 -3.94
C SER A 159 31.57 11.00 -4.78
N LEU A 160 31.27 10.26 -5.85
CA LEU A 160 32.28 9.71 -6.75
C LEU A 160 32.58 10.73 -7.85
N VAL A 161 33.83 11.20 -7.94
CA VAL A 161 34.28 12.21 -8.94
C VAL A 161 34.83 11.53 -10.20
N PRO A 162 33.95 11.04 -11.10
CA PRO A 162 34.20 11.10 -12.55
C PRO A 162 32.96 11.60 -13.34
N PRO A 163 33.09 11.99 -14.62
CA PRO A 163 31.94 12.40 -15.42
C PRO A 163 30.93 11.24 -15.57
N PRO A 164 29.63 11.51 -15.42
CA PRO A 164 28.61 10.46 -15.43
C PRO A 164 28.47 9.87 -16.83
N SER A 165 28.52 8.54 -16.92
CA SER A 165 28.18 7.83 -18.16
C SER A 165 26.69 8.01 -18.47
N VAL A 166 26.30 7.86 -19.75
CA VAL A 166 24.88 7.94 -20.16
C VAL A 166 24.03 6.92 -19.38
N LEU A 167 24.57 5.72 -19.14
CA LEU A 167 23.89 4.68 -18.35
C LEU A 167 23.67 5.12 -16.90
N LEU A 168 24.66 5.80 -16.31
CA LEU A 168 24.53 6.35 -14.97
C LEU A 168 23.44 7.43 -14.92
N LEU A 169 23.42 8.35 -15.90
CA LEU A 169 22.36 9.37 -16.01
C LEU A 169 20.97 8.73 -16.09
N LEU A 170 20.80 7.68 -16.90
CA LEU A 170 19.53 6.94 -16.98
C LEU A 170 19.13 6.32 -15.63
N ALA A 171 20.08 5.70 -14.90
CA ALA A 171 19.81 5.12 -13.59
C ALA A 171 19.42 6.18 -12.54
N LEU A 172 20.11 7.33 -12.56
CA LEU A 172 19.81 8.48 -11.71
C LEU A 172 18.40 9.02 -12.01
N THR A 173 18.07 9.25 -13.29
CA THR A 173 16.75 9.72 -13.70
C THR A 173 15.66 8.73 -13.31
N ALA A 174 15.87 7.42 -13.52
CA ALA A 174 14.92 6.39 -13.15
C ALA A 174 14.65 6.37 -11.63
N SER A 175 15.70 6.57 -10.81
CA SER A 175 15.59 6.65 -9.34
C SER A 175 14.83 7.90 -8.89
N ILE A 176 15.11 9.06 -9.50
CA ILE A 176 14.40 10.32 -9.22
C ILE A 176 12.92 10.18 -9.57
N VAL A 177 12.60 9.63 -10.75
CA VAL A 177 11.22 9.38 -11.17
C VAL A 177 10.53 8.45 -10.16
N ARG A 178 11.20 7.38 -9.72
CA ARG A 178 10.65 6.47 -8.71
C ARG A 178 10.36 7.19 -7.39
N ILE A 179 11.29 8.01 -6.87
CA ILE A 179 11.05 8.83 -5.67
C ILE A 179 9.85 9.76 -5.87
N LEU A 180 9.77 10.48 -6.99
CA LEU A 180 8.67 11.40 -7.28
C LEU A 180 7.32 10.68 -7.34
N LEU A 181 7.27 9.47 -7.91
CA LEU A 181 6.07 8.64 -7.91
C LEU A 181 5.64 8.26 -6.49
N VAL A 182 6.60 7.89 -5.63
CA VAL A 182 6.30 7.61 -4.21
C VAL A 182 5.76 8.86 -3.52
N VAL A 183 6.46 9.98 -3.61
CA VAL A 183 6.07 11.25 -2.97
C VAL A 183 4.67 11.69 -3.41
N ARG A 184 4.33 11.52 -4.69
CA ARG A 184 2.98 11.82 -5.20
C ARG A 184 1.91 10.85 -4.71
N ALA A 185 2.26 9.60 -4.43
CA ALA A 185 1.33 8.58 -3.96
C ALA A 185 1.06 8.65 -2.45
N VAL A 186 2.02 9.14 -1.65
CA VAL A 186 1.92 9.23 -0.18
C VAL A 186 0.68 9.98 0.30
N PRO A 187 0.33 11.17 -0.23
CA PRO A 187 -0.89 11.87 0.18
C PRO A 187 -2.16 11.03 0.01
N ALA A 188 -2.28 10.25 -1.08
CA ALA A 188 -3.44 9.39 -1.30
C ALA A 188 -3.49 8.23 -0.29
N MET A 189 -2.35 7.71 0.14
CA MET A 189 -2.28 6.66 1.17
C MET A 189 -2.60 7.20 2.58
N ILE A 190 -2.38 8.49 2.84
CA ILE A 190 -2.65 9.12 4.14
C ILE A 190 -4.09 9.67 4.22
N ARG A 191 -4.58 10.31 3.15
CA ARG A 191 -5.85 11.08 3.14
C ARG A 191 -7.09 10.23 2.90
N HIS A 192 -6.95 9.06 2.31
CA HIS A 192 -8.06 8.11 2.17
C HIS A 192 -7.83 7.03 3.24
N PRO A 193 -8.24 7.30 4.50
CA PRO A 193 -8.26 6.29 5.52
C PRO A 193 -9.06 5.12 4.99
#